data_AF-A0A6H9S2J0-F1
#
_entry.id   AF-A0A6H9S2J0-F1
#
_cell.length_a   1.000
_cell.length_b   1.000
_cell.length_c   1.000
_cell.angle_alpha   90.00
_cell.angle_beta   90.00
_cell.angle_gamma   90.00
#
_symmetry.space_group_name_H-M   'P 1'
#
loop_
_entity.id
_entity.type
_entity.pdbx_description
1 polymer ?
#
loop_
_entity_poly.entity_id
_entity_poly.type
_entity_poly.pdbx_seq_one_letter_code
_entity_poly.pdbx_strand_id
1 'polypeptide(L)' 'MHATFKRSLAAFGLALGACAALIPAAQAANEQFFPLATFRVGAYASSGIPVWAGMIDYL' A
#
# COMPACT_ATOMS: atom_id res chain seq x y z
N MET A 1 -27.56 -18.41 19.26
CA MET A 1 -26.79 -18.37 18.00
C MET A 1 -26.68 -16.96 17.41
N HIS A 2 -27.76 -16.15 17.37
CA HIS A 2 -27.73 -14.78 16.81
C HIS A 2 -26.80 -13.79 17.55
N ALA A 3 -26.68 -13.89 18.88
CA ALA A 3 -25.84 -12.97 19.66
C ALA A 3 -24.33 -13.17 19.42
N THR A 4 -23.90 -14.43 19.25
CA THR A 4 -22.51 -14.77 18.93
C THR A 4 -22.14 -14.27 17.53
N PHE A 5 -23.02 -14.46 16.55
CA PHE A 5 -22.80 -13.99 15.17
C PHE A 5 -22.66 -12.46 15.09
N LYS A 6 -23.52 -11.71 15.80
CA LYS A 6 -23.43 -10.24 15.87
C LYS A 6 -22.11 -9.77 16.52
N ARG A 7 -21.66 -10.47 17.57
CA ARG A 7 -20.38 -10.18 18.25
C ARG A 7 -19.19 -10.48 17.36
N SER A 8 -19.20 -11.60 16.64
CA SER A 8 -18.16 -11.96 15.67
C SER A 8 -18.09 -10.94 14.54
N LEU A 9 -19.23 -10.48 14.02
CA LEU A 9 -19.27 -9.45 12.97
C LEU A 9 -18.73 -8.10 13.45
N ALA A 10 -19.06 -7.68 14.67
CA ALA A 10 -18.53 -6.45 15.27
C ALA A 10 -17.01 -6.54 15.51
N ALA A 11 -16.53 -7.68 16.02
CA ALA A 11 -15.10 -7.91 16.21
C ALA A 11 -14.32 -7.91 14.88
N PHE A 12 -14.90 -8.50 13.84
CA PHE A 12 -14.32 -8.50 12.50
C PHE A 12 -14.23 -7.09 11.91
N GLY A 13 -15.29 -6.29 12.05
CA GLY A 13 -15.28 -4.88 11.63
C GLY A 13 -14.22 -4.05 12.35
N LEU A 14 -14.07 -4.25 13.67
CA LEU A 14 -13.03 -3.60 14.48
C LEU A 14 -11.61 -3.99 14.05
N ALA A 15 -11.38 -5.28 13.79
CA ALA A 15 -10.09 -5.78 13.33
C ALA A 15 -9.71 -5.19 11.95
N LEU A 16 -10.66 -5.14 11.01
CA LEU A 16 -10.46 -4.51 9.70
C LEU A 16 -10.17 -3.01 9.81
N GLY A 17 -10.93 -2.29 10.65
CA GLY A 17 -10.71 -0.86 10.87
C GLY A 17 -9.34 -0.54 11.48
N ALA A 18 -8.88 -1.37 12.43
CA ALA A 18 -7.56 -1.23 13.03
C ALA A 18 -6.42 -1.46 12.02
N CYS A 19 -6.56 -2.43 11.11
CA CYS A 19 -5.59 -2.64 10.03
C CYS A 19 -5.56 -1.48 9.02
N ALA A 20 -6.70 -0.87 8.72
CA ALA A 20 -6.76 0.27 7.80
C ALA A 20 -6.09 1.54 8.38
N ALA A 21 -6.13 1.72 9.71
CA ALA A 21 -5.48 2.84 10.40
C ALA A 21 -3.94 2.78 10.40
N LEU A 22 -3.35 1.62 10.09
CA LEU A 22 -1.90 1.45 9.96
C LEU A 22 -1.37 1.88 8.58
N ILE A 23 -2.25 2.11 7.61
CA ILE A 23 -1.86 2.58 6.28
C ILE A 23 -1.71 4.11 6.38
N PRO A 24 -0.52 4.67 6.11
CA PRO A 24 -0.34 6.12 6.05
C PRO A 24 -1.36 6.70 5.07
N ALA A 25 -2.13 7.69 5.52
CA ALA A 25 -3.06 8.39 4.64
C ALA A 25 -2.25 9.08 3.52
N ALA A 26 -2.33 8.56 2.31
CA ALA A 26 -1.68 9.16 1.14
C ALA A 26 -2.27 10.56 0.93
N GLN A 27 -1.42 11.58 1.00
CA GLN A 27 -1.82 13.00 0.99
C GLN A 27 -2.26 13.53 -0.39
N ALA A 28 -2.46 12.68 -1.39
CA ALA A 28 -2.88 13.09 -2.73
C ALA A 28 -4.34 12.69 -2.97
N ALA A 29 -5.27 13.59 -2.65
CA ALA A 29 -6.72 13.31 -2.65
C ALA A 29 -7.31 12.91 -4.01
N ASN A 30 -6.58 13.10 -5.11
CA ASN A 30 -7.01 12.74 -6.48
C ASN A 30 -5.92 11.97 -7.26
N GLU A 31 -4.88 11.47 -6.59
CA GLU A 31 -3.83 10.69 -7.25
C GLU A 31 -3.77 9.30 -6.63
N GLN A 32 -3.55 8.30 -7.48
CA GLN A 32 -3.33 6.94 -7.00
C GLN A 32 -1.88 6.82 -6.55
N PHE A 33 -1.66 6.50 -5.28
CA PHE A 33 -0.32 6.14 -4.81
C PHE A 33 0.11 4.79 -5.40
N PHE A 34 1.26 4.77 -6.07
CA PHE A 34 1.88 3.56 -6.61
C PHE A 34 3.30 3.39 -6.03
N PRO A 35 3.53 2.40 -5.13
CA PRO A 35 4.84 2.23 -4.50
C PRO A 35 5.87 1.64 -5.47
N LEU A 36 7.01 2.30 -5.62
CA LEU A 36 8.11 1.87 -6.48
C LEU A 36 9.31 1.40 -5.67
N ALA A 37 9.40 0.08 -5.45
CA ALA A 37 10.56 -0.57 -4.84
C ALA A 37 11.73 -0.60 -5.85
N THR A 38 12.66 0.34 -5.73
CA THR A 38 13.78 0.52 -6.67
C THR A 38 15.12 0.37 -5.96
N PHE A 39 16.13 -0.11 -6.67
CA PHE A 39 17.50 -0.17 -6.19
C PHE A 39 18.32 0.93 -6.88
N ARG A 40 18.88 1.86 -6.09
CA ARG A 40 19.66 3.00 -6.61
C ARG A 40 21.13 2.95 -6.22
N VAL A 41 21.55 1.91 -5.49
CA VAL A 41 22.90 1.72 -4.96
C VAL A 41 23.32 0.26 -5.17
N GLY A 42 24.62 0.03 -5.34
CA GLY A 42 25.22 -1.30 -5.54
C GLY A 42 25.54 -1.61 -7.00
N ALA A 43 26.13 -2.79 -7.24
CA ALA A 43 26.63 -3.19 -8.57
C ALA A 43 25.57 -3.14 -9.67
N TYR A 44 24.30 -3.37 -9.31
CA TYR A 44 23.19 -3.39 -10.26
C TYR A 44 22.54 -2.02 -10.47
N ALA A 45 22.88 -0.97 -9.72
CA ALA A 45 22.22 0.34 -9.79
C ALA A 45 22.11 0.87 -11.23
N SER A 46 23.17 0.76 -12.03
CA SER A 46 23.17 1.20 -13.42
C SER A 46 22.11 0.51 -14.27
N SER A 47 21.89 -0.80 -14.07
CA SER A 47 20.91 -1.57 -14.83
C SER A 47 19.47 -1.25 -14.47
N GLY A 48 19.22 -0.76 -13.25
CA GLY A 48 17.87 -0.39 -12.85
C GLY A 48 17.42 0.97 -13.39
N ILE A 49 18.36 1.88 -13.73
CA ILE A 49 18.04 3.26 -14.17
C ILE A 49 16.92 3.28 -15.22
N PRO A 50 17.02 2.53 -16.34
CA PRO A 50 15.96 2.53 -17.34
C PRO A 50 14.61 2.01 -16.82
N VAL A 51 14.60 1.15 -15.80
CA VAL A 51 13.36 0.57 -15.24
C VAL A 51 12.58 1.63 -14.46
N TRP A 52 13.20 2.26 -13.45
CA TRP A 52 12.46 3.23 -12.64
C TRP A 52 12.25 4.56 -13.34
N ALA A 53 13.18 4.98 -14.22
CA ALA A 53 13.00 6.20 -15.00
C ALA A 53 11.85 6.02 -16.00
N GLY A 54 11.83 4.90 -16.73
CA GLY A 54 10.73 4.59 -17.64
C GLY A 54 9.37 4.49 -16.94
N MET A 55 9.34 3.95 -15.72
CA MET A 55 8.09 3.88 -14.94
C MET A 55 7.63 5.25 -14.41
N ILE A 56 8.54 6.17 -14.10
CA ILE A 56 8.16 7.54 -13.68
C ILE A 56 7.65 8.36 -14.87
N ASP A 57 8.25 8.16 -16.06
CA ASP A 57 7.94 8.99 -17.23
C ASP A 57 6.68 8.55 -17.99
N TYR A 58 6.29 7.26 -17.88
CA TYR A 58 5.27 6.66 -18.76
C TYR A 58 4.13 5.91 -18.07
N LEU A 59 4.11 5.84 -16.74
CA LEU A 59 3.14 5.05 -15.96
C LEU A 59 2.34 5.95 -15.01
#